data_AF-A0A6P1HMQ4-F1
#
_entry.id   AF-A0A6P1HMQ4-F1
#
_cell.length_a   1.000
_cell.length_b   1.000
_cell.length_c   1.000
_cell.angle_alpha   90.00
_cell.angle_beta   90.00
_cell.angle_gamma   90.00
#
_symmetry.space_group_name_H-M   'P 1'
#
loop_
_entity.id
_entity.type
_entity.pdbx_description
1 polymer ?
#
loop_
_entity_poly.entity_id
_entity_poly.type
_entity_poly.pdbx_seq_one_letter_code
_entity_poly.pdbx_strand_id
1 'polypeptide(L)'
;MNWTPEKAHDKLQEIYTDEVMQNEKRRVFQQVYRHLYEHLEDLAVKDAIKQDVEERMQLYKNFTFMPGDNLFQSMRYVFLLARGEKEQDRAVTQQHLHRIYRALFSAAGLKNPVIPDSFWETPLGVSCLVAEKGVEAIYPVLDEIEDI
;
A
#
# COMPACT_ATOMS: atom_id res chain seq x y z
N MET A 1 -22.08 12.18 8.37
CA MET A 1 -22.41 11.92 9.81
C MET A 1 -21.51 12.74 10.75
N ASN A 2 -21.71 12.75 12.08
CA ASN A 2 -20.68 13.24 13.02
C ASN A 2 -19.70 12.09 13.32
N TRP A 3 -18.64 11.99 12.51
CA TRP A 3 -17.55 11.05 12.71
C TRP A 3 -16.72 11.42 13.96
N THR A 4 -16.24 10.39 14.66
CA THR A 4 -15.22 10.50 15.71
C THR A 4 -14.06 9.58 15.36
N PRO A 5 -12.84 9.83 15.88
CA PRO A 5 -11.69 8.96 15.61
C PRO A 5 -11.96 7.49 15.92
N GLU A 6 -12.62 7.22 17.05
CA GLU A 6 -13.01 5.87 17.48
C GLU A 6 -13.95 5.20 16.48
N LYS A 7 -15.05 5.87 16.10
CA LYS A 7 -16.01 5.33 15.12
C LYS A 7 -15.38 5.10 13.76
N ALA A 8 -14.48 5.99 13.35
CA ALA A 8 -13.79 5.86 12.08
C ALA A 8 -12.84 4.67 12.08
N HIS A 9 -12.10 4.44 13.18
CA HIS A 9 -11.27 3.23 13.32
C HIS A 9 -12.12 1.96 13.39
N ASP A 10 -13.23 1.95 14.13
CA ASP A 10 -14.15 0.81 14.19
C ASP A 10 -14.70 0.48 12.79
N LYS A 11 -15.10 1.51 12.03
CA LYS A 11 -15.58 1.33 10.66
C LYS A 11 -14.47 0.83 9.73
N LEU A 12 -13.26 1.34 9.87
CA LEU A 12 -12.10 0.84 9.14
C LEU A 12 -11.80 -0.61 9.50
N GLN A 13 -11.94 -1.05 10.75
CA GLN A 13 -11.76 -2.46 11.12
C GLN A 13 -12.78 -3.37 10.43
N GLU A 14 -14.03 -2.91 10.28
CA GLU A 14 -15.08 -3.63 9.56
C GLU A 14 -14.75 -3.77 8.06
N ILE A 15 -14.31 -2.68 7.42
CA ILE A 15 -14.05 -2.64 5.98
C ILE A 15 -12.70 -3.30 5.64
N TYR A 16 -11.67 -3.03 6.44
CA TYR A 16 -10.28 -3.44 6.19
C TYR A 16 -9.98 -4.82 6.76
N THR A 17 -10.72 -5.78 6.23
CA THR A 17 -10.51 -7.20 6.52
C THR A 17 -9.17 -7.70 5.97
N ASP A 18 -8.73 -8.85 6.48
CA ASP A 18 -7.52 -9.51 5.98
C ASP A 18 -7.64 -9.87 4.49
N GLU A 19 -8.85 -10.13 4.00
CA GLU A 19 -9.12 -10.37 2.58
C GLU A 19 -8.87 -9.12 1.73
N VAL A 20 -9.36 -7.95 2.17
CA VAL A 20 -9.09 -6.66 1.50
C VAL A 20 -7.59 -6.38 1.47
N MET A 21 -6.89 -6.63 2.57
CA MET A 21 -5.43 -6.49 2.62
C MET A 21 -4.74 -7.41 1.62
N GLN A 22 -5.16 -8.68 1.51
CA GLN A 22 -4.57 -9.63 0.55
C GLN A 22 -4.85 -9.23 -0.90
N ASN A 23 -6.06 -8.77 -1.20
CA ASN A 23 -6.41 -8.32 -2.54
C ASN A 23 -5.62 -7.08 -2.93
N GLU A 24 -5.48 -6.12 -2.02
CA GLU A 24 -4.68 -4.91 -2.26
C GLU A 24 -3.20 -5.24 -2.41
N LYS A 25 -2.68 -6.17 -1.60
CA LYS A 25 -1.33 -6.72 -1.74
C LYS A 25 -1.11 -7.32 -3.13
N ARG A 26 -2.04 -8.15 -3.62
CA ARG A 26 -1.96 -8.76 -4.95
C ARG A 26 -1.97 -7.71 -6.06
N ARG A 27 -2.83 -6.69 -5.96
CA ARG A 27 -2.91 -5.57 -6.89
C ARG A 27 -1.57 -4.83 -6.98
N VAL A 28 -1.01 -4.45 -5.83
CA VAL A 28 0.28 -3.77 -5.75
C VAL A 28 1.42 -4.65 -6.27
N PHE A 29 1.43 -5.94 -5.92
CA PHE A 29 2.42 -6.88 -6.44
C PHE A 29 2.38 -6.91 -7.97
N GLN A 30 1.19 -7.04 -8.58
CA GLN A 30 1.05 -7.06 -10.04
C GLN A 30 1.53 -5.76 -10.68
N GLN A 31 1.25 -4.61 -10.08
CA GLN A 31 1.71 -3.31 -10.56
C GLN A 31 3.25 -3.23 -10.56
N VAL A 32 3.89 -3.56 -9.44
CA VAL A 32 5.37 -3.51 -9.33
C VAL A 32 6.02 -4.55 -10.24
N TYR A 33 5.46 -5.75 -10.30
CA TYR A 33 5.93 -6.82 -11.17
C TYR A 33 5.89 -6.39 -12.64
N ARG A 34 4.76 -5.80 -13.07
CA ARG A 34 4.61 -5.29 -14.43
C ARG A 34 5.64 -4.21 -14.76
N HIS A 35 5.79 -3.20 -13.90
CA HIS A 35 6.79 -2.13 -14.11
C HIS A 35 8.21 -2.68 -14.23
N LEU A 36 8.59 -3.66 -13.40
CA LEU A 36 9.91 -4.30 -13.49
C LEU A 36 10.14 -4.94 -14.86
N TYR A 37 9.19 -5.75 -15.33
CA TYR A 37 9.32 -6.43 -16.60
C TYR A 37 9.27 -5.49 -17.80
N GLU A 38 8.44 -4.43 -17.76
CA GLU A 38 8.41 -3.38 -18.78
C GLU A 38 9.79 -2.70 -18.89
N HIS A 39 10.40 -2.31 -17.76
CA HIS A 39 11.73 -1.68 -17.78
C HIS A 39 12.85 -2.61 -18.25
N LEU A 40 12.79 -3.90 -17.92
CA LEU A 40 13.77 -4.87 -18.42
C LEU A 40 13.61 -5.12 -19.92
N GLU A 41 12.38 -5.03 -20.43
CA GLU A 41 12.09 -5.10 -21.86
C GLU A 41 12.62 -3.86 -22.60
N ASP A 42 12.41 -2.66 -22.06
CA ASP A 42 12.95 -1.40 -22.61
C ASP A 42 14.49 -1.42 -22.72
N LEU A 43 15.15 -2.14 -21.82
CA LEU A 43 16.61 -2.30 -21.79
C LEU A 43 17.12 -3.50 -22.60
N ALA A 44 16.23 -4.26 -23.26
CA ALA A 44 16.56 -5.49 -23.96
C ALA A 44 17.32 -6.54 -23.10
N VAL A 45 17.02 -6.58 -21.80
CA VAL A 45 17.65 -7.49 -20.81
C VAL A 45 16.64 -8.31 -20.03
N LYS A 46 15.48 -8.60 -20.63
CA LYS A 46 14.41 -9.40 -20.00
C LYS A 46 14.90 -10.76 -19.49
N ASP A 47 15.81 -11.39 -20.23
CA ASP A 47 16.40 -12.70 -19.89
C ASP A 47 17.45 -12.62 -18.76
N ALA A 48 17.74 -11.43 -18.22
CA ALA A 48 18.66 -11.26 -17.09
C ALA A 48 18.05 -11.70 -15.75
N ILE A 49 16.72 -11.83 -15.66
CA ILE A 49 16.08 -12.40 -14.48
C ILE A 49 16.38 -13.90 -14.44
N LYS A 50 17.02 -14.35 -13.36
CA LYS A 50 17.24 -15.77 -13.13
C LYS A 50 15.94 -16.45 -12.70
N GLN A 51 15.76 -17.69 -13.16
CA GLN A 51 14.57 -18.51 -12.87
C GLN A 51 14.29 -18.68 -11.36
N ASP A 52 15.33 -18.80 -10.53
CA ASP A 52 15.18 -18.92 -9.07
C ASP A 52 14.57 -17.66 -8.43
N VAL A 53 14.83 -16.49 -9.01
CA VAL A 53 14.25 -15.22 -8.57
C VAL A 53 12.77 -15.16 -8.97
N GLU A 54 12.43 -15.63 -10.17
CA GLU A 54 11.05 -15.66 -10.66
C GLU A 54 10.18 -16.61 -9.83
N GLU A 55 10.69 -17.80 -9.50
CA GLU A 55 10.02 -18.76 -8.61
C GLU A 55 9.74 -18.14 -7.23
N ARG A 56 10.72 -17.44 -6.65
CA ARG A 56 10.52 -16.70 -5.37
C ARG A 56 9.49 -15.60 -5.48
N MET A 57 9.44 -14.86 -6.59
CA MET A 57 8.42 -13.84 -6.83
C MET A 57 7.02 -14.44 -6.91
N GLN A 58 6.84 -15.60 -7.56
CA GLN A 58 5.55 -16.30 -7.58
C GLN A 58 5.11 -16.77 -6.19
N LEU A 59 6.05 -17.20 -5.35
CA LEU A 59 5.76 -17.52 -3.95
C LEU A 59 5.29 -16.27 -3.18
N TYR A 60 5.91 -15.11 -3.41
CA TYR A 60 5.52 -13.84 -2.77
C TYR A 60 4.10 -13.37 -3.14
N LYS A 61 3.62 -13.70 -4.34
CA LYS A 61 2.23 -13.47 -4.73
C LYS A 61 1.24 -14.28 -3.88
N ASN A 62 1.65 -15.45 -3.37
CA ASN A 62 0.78 -16.41 -2.73
C ASN A 62 0.88 -16.41 -1.19
N PHE A 63 2.01 -16.01 -0.61
CA PHE A 63 2.20 -16.00 0.85
C PHE A 63 1.76 -14.70 1.50
N THR A 64 1.03 -14.79 2.61
CA THR A 64 0.59 -13.65 3.43
C THR A 64 1.77 -12.91 4.08
N PHE A 65 2.75 -13.65 4.59
CA PHE A 65 3.91 -13.11 5.33
C PHE A 65 5.19 -13.17 4.50
N MET A 66 5.93 -12.05 4.45
CA MET A 66 7.27 -11.99 3.88
C MET A 66 8.26 -11.42 4.89
N PRO A 67 9.36 -12.13 5.23
CA PRO A 67 10.38 -11.61 6.13
C PRO A 67 11.13 -10.43 5.49
N GLY A 68 11.74 -9.60 6.34
CA GLY A 68 12.60 -8.47 5.94
C GLY A 68 11.86 -7.14 5.75
N ASP A 69 12.64 -6.12 5.40
CA ASP A 69 12.17 -4.73 5.24
C ASP A 69 11.73 -4.48 3.79
N ASN A 70 10.46 -4.78 3.50
CA ASN A 70 9.93 -4.75 2.13
C ASN A 70 8.65 -3.90 2.02
N LEU A 71 8.21 -3.69 0.77
CA LEU A 71 7.01 -2.95 0.43
C LEU A 71 5.78 -3.50 1.15
N PHE A 72 5.61 -4.82 1.16
CA PHE A 72 4.42 -5.46 1.73
C PHE A 72 4.34 -5.36 3.25
N GLN A 73 5.48 -5.34 3.95
CA GLN A 73 5.52 -5.01 5.38
C GLN A 73 5.12 -3.56 5.63
N SER A 74 5.47 -2.65 4.72
CA SER A 74 5.09 -1.23 4.82
C SER A 74 3.60 -1.05 4.55
N MET A 75 3.04 -1.77 3.57
CA MET A 75 1.60 -1.85 3.35
C MET A 75 0.88 -2.37 4.59
N ARG A 76 1.34 -3.48 5.17
CA ARG A 76 0.75 -4.03 6.41
C ARG A 76 0.82 -3.02 7.56
N TYR A 77 1.93 -2.30 7.69
CA TYR A 77 2.09 -1.29 8.73
C TYR A 77 1.01 -0.22 8.64
N VAL A 78 0.83 0.42 7.48
CA VAL A 78 -0.17 1.49 7.30
C VAL A 78 -1.60 0.96 7.43
N PHE A 79 -1.83 -0.30 7.05
CA PHE A 79 -3.14 -0.94 7.19
C PHE A 79 -3.53 -1.19 8.66
N LEU A 80 -2.57 -1.68 9.47
CA LEU A 80 -2.78 -1.85 10.91
C LEU A 80 -2.96 -0.52 11.64
N LEU A 81 -2.25 0.52 11.20
CA LEU A 81 -2.41 1.87 11.72
C LEU A 81 -3.81 2.41 11.37
N ALA A 82 -4.27 2.22 10.13
CA ALA A 82 -5.62 2.60 9.73
C ALA A 82 -6.71 1.89 10.56
N ARG A 83 -6.52 0.60 10.87
CA ARG A 83 -7.41 -0.15 11.77
C ARG A 83 -7.33 0.26 13.25
N GLY A 84 -6.43 1.18 13.63
CA GLY A 84 -6.21 1.54 15.03
C GLY A 84 -5.55 0.42 15.86
N GLU A 85 -5.02 -0.62 15.22
CA GLU A 85 -4.36 -1.76 15.87
C GLU A 85 -2.87 -1.52 16.12
N LYS A 86 -2.36 -0.38 15.66
CA LYS A 86 -0.96 0.00 15.81
C LYS A 86 -0.83 1.47 16.15
N GLU A 87 -0.03 1.74 17.17
CA GLU A 87 0.32 3.11 17.54
C GLU A 87 1.20 3.77 16.49
N GLN A 88 0.96 5.06 16.26
CA GLN A 88 1.71 5.86 15.31
C GLN A 88 3.05 6.28 15.91
N ASP A 89 4.14 5.74 15.37
CA ASP A 89 5.47 6.33 15.51
C ASP A 89 5.75 7.16 14.26
N ARG A 90 5.90 8.48 14.42
CA ARG A 90 6.07 9.41 13.29
C ARG A 90 7.29 9.08 12.42
N ALA A 91 8.42 8.71 13.02
CA ALA A 91 9.64 8.43 12.27
C ALA A 91 9.50 7.13 11.47
N VAL A 92 8.97 6.08 12.11
CA VAL A 92 8.75 4.78 11.47
C VAL A 92 7.66 4.87 10.40
N THR A 93 6.58 5.60 10.67
CA THR A 93 5.48 5.80 9.72
C THR A 93 5.97 6.48 8.45
N GLN A 94 6.78 7.54 8.58
CA GLN A 94 7.36 8.24 7.43
C GLN A 94 8.28 7.35 6.60
N GLN A 95 9.02 6.43 7.21
CA GLN A 95 9.84 5.45 6.47
C GLN A 95 8.98 4.49 5.64
N HIS A 96 7.87 4.00 6.22
CA HIS A 96 6.95 3.11 5.50
C HIS A 96 6.22 3.83 4.34
N LEU A 97 5.73 5.04 4.59
CA LEU A 97 5.11 5.89 3.56
C LEU A 97 6.08 6.18 2.41
N HIS A 98 7.31 6.60 2.74
CA HIS A 98 8.33 6.86 1.72
C HIS A 98 8.64 5.61 0.89
N ARG A 99 8.74 4.44 1.50
CA ARG A 99 8.96 3.17 0.79
C ARG A 99 7.80 2.86 -0.17
N ILE A 100 6.55 3.06 0.27
CA ILE A 100 5.36 2.85 -0.56
C ILE A 100 5.38 3.80 -1.76
N TYR A 101 5.49 5.10 -1.53
CA TYR A 101 5.40 6.08 -2.62
C TYR A 101 6.55 5.95 -3.60
N ARG A 102 7.76 5.69 -3.10
CA ARG A 102 8.90 5.48 -3.98
C ARG A 102 8.72 4.23 -4.85
N ALA A 103 8.23 3.14 -4.27
CA ALA A 103 8.04 1.89 -5.02
C ALA A 103 6.96 2.00 -6.10
N LEU A 104 5.90 2.79 -5.85
CA LEU A 104 4.73 2.86 -6.75
C LEU A 104 4.79 4.03 -7.73
N PHE A 105 5.42 5.14 -7.35
CA PHE A 105 5.22 6.43 -8.02
C PHE A 105 6.50 7.20 -8.32
N SER A 106 7.68 6.68 -7.96
CA SER A 106 8.94 7.26 -8.43
C SER A 106 9.31 6.69 -9.80
N ALA A 107 9.08 7.46 -10.85
CA ALA A 107 9.64 7.17 -12.17
C ALA A 107 11.18 7.27 -12.15
N ALA A 108 11.85 6.53 -13.03
CA ALA A 108 13.29 6.65 -13.24
C ALA A 108 13.64 8.10 -13.63
N GLY A 109 14.42 8.78 -12.78
CA GLY A 109 14.89 10.15 -13.02
C GLY A 109 14.12 11.25 -12.28
N LEU A 110 13.00 10.96 -11.60
CA LEU A 110 12.32 11.92 -10.74
C LEU A 110 12.84 11.86 -9.30
N LYS A 111 13.13 13.03 -8.72
CA LYS A 111 13.53 13.12 -7.30
C LYS A 111 12.36 12.85 -6.34
N ASN A 112 11.13 13.15 -6.77
CA ASN A 112 9.93 13.06 -5.95
C ASN A 112 8.89 12.12 -6.61
N PRO A 113 8.20 11.26 -5.85
CA PRO A 113 7.09 10.45 -6.37
C PRO A 113 5.92 11.33 -6.84
N VAL A 114 5.24 10.92 -7.91
CA VAL A 114 4.02 11.60 -8.42
C VAL A 114 2.82 10.68 -8.18
N ILE A 115 2.07 10.98 -7.12
CA ILE A 115 0.94 10.15 -6.67
C ILE A 115 -0.33 10.60 -7.42
N PRO A 116 -0.98 9.72 -8.22
CA PRO A 116 -2.22 10.07 -8.92
C PRO A 116 -3.39 10.15 -7.95
N ASP A 117 -4.39 10.99 -8.24
CA ASP A 117 -5.55 11.19 -7.34
C ASP A 117 -6.32 9.89 -7.08
N SER A 118 -6.46 9.05 -8.10
CA SER A 118 -7.12 7.73 -8.00
C SER A 118 -6.44 6.77 -7.00
N PHE A 119 -5.20 7.05 -6.58
CA PHE A 119 -4.57 6.25 -5.52
C PHE A 119 -5.28 6.43 -4.18
N TRP A 120 -5.73 7.64 -3.86
CA TRP A 120 -6.34 7.95 -2.57
C TRP A 120 -7.70 7.29 -2.36
N GLU A 121 -8.29 6.77 -3.43
CA GLU A 121 -9.53 5.98 -3.43
C GLU A 121 -9.27 4.48 -3.17
N THR A 122 -8.02 4.01 -3.23
CA THR A 122 -7.71 2.60 -2.98
C THR A 122 -7.55 2.31 -1.48
N PRO A 123 -7.75 1.07 -1.00
CA PRO A 123 -7.54 0.71 0.40
C PRO A 123 -6.14 1.07 0.92
N LEU A 124 -5.09 0.89 0.10
CA LEU A 124 -3.74 1.32 0.45
C LEU A 124 -3.63 2.85 0.53
N GLY A 125 -4.21 3.59 -0.41
CA GLY A 125 -4.13 5.05 -0.42
C GLY A 125 -4.84 5.68 0.77
N VAL A 126 -6.04 5.22 1.09
CA VAL A 126 -6.77 5.65 2.29
C VAL A 126 -5.96 5.29 3.55
N SER A 127 -5.36 4.11 3.62
CA SER A 127 -4.49 3.73 4.76
C SER A 127 -3.26 4.64 4.88
N CYS A 128 -2.65 5.02 3.76
CA CYS A 128 -1.55 5.99 3.73
C CYS A 128 -2.01 7.38 4.18
N LEU A 129 -3.22 7.79 3.80
CA LEU A 129 -3.80 9.07 4.20
C LEU A 129 -4.03 9.13 5.72
N VAL A 130 -4.55 8.06 6.32
CA VAL A 130 -4.65 7.94 7.79
C VAL A 130 -3.28 8.03 8.44
N ALA A 131 -2.29 7.31 7.91
CA ALA A 131 -0.94 7.30 8.44
C ALA A 131 -0.24 8.67 8.33
N GLU A 132 -0.57 9.49 7.33
CA GLU A 132 -0.01 10.83 7.14
C GLU A 132 -0.69 11.91 7.97
N LYS A 133 -2.02 11.93 7.97
CA LYS A 133 -2.82 13.08 8.38
C LYS A 133 -3.75 12.79 9.56
N GLY A 134 -3.78 11.55 10.04
CA GLY A 134 -4.72 11.08 11.04
C GLY A 134 -6.00 10.54 10.42
N VAL A 135 -6.80 9.87 11.25
CA VAL A 135 -8.04 9.21 10.82
C VAL A 135 -9.11 10.22 10.40
N GLU A 136 -9.02 11.46 10.86
CA GLU A 136 -9.91 12.55 10.48
C GLU A 136 -9.85 12.88 8.99
N ALA A 137 -8.72 12.60 8.33
CA ALA A 137 -8.52 12.89 6.92
C ALA A 137 -9.38 12.03 5.99
N ILE A 138 -9.97 10.94 6.50
CA ILE A 138 -10.77 10.00 5.70
C ILE A 138 -12.28 10.12 5.97
N TYR A 139 -12.72 11.05 6.81
CA TYR A 139 -14.17 11.23 7.07
C TYR A 139 -14.99 11.43 5.80
N PRO A 140 -14.54 12.22 4.79
CA PRO A 140 -15.27 12.33 3.53
C PRO A 140 -15.40 10.99 2.80
N VAL A 141 -14.35 10.16 2.83
CA VAL A 141 -14.35 8.83 2.21
C VAL A 141 -15.31 7.89 2.93
N LEU A 142 -15.40 7.98 4.27
CA LEU A 142 -16.35 7.18 5.05
C LEU A 142 -17.80 7.61 4.81
N ASP A 143 -18.06 8.91 4.66
CA ASP A 143 -19.39 9.42 4.30
C ASP A 143 -19.84 8.84 2.93
N GLU A 144 -18.95 8.81 1.92
CA GLU A 144 -19.26 8.21 0.61
C GLU A 144 -19.58 6.71 0.68
N ILE A 145 -18.99 5.97 1.62
CA ILE A 145 -19.23 4.53 1.79
C ILE A 145 -20.55 4.25 2.50
N GLU A 146 -20.99 5.11 3.43
CA GLU A 146 -22.27 4.96 4.13
C GLU A 146 -23.48 5.42 3.32
N ASP A 147 -23.28 6.29 2.33
CA ASP A 147 -24.34 6.77 1.42
C ASP A 147 -24.68 5.76 0.28
N ILE A 148 -24.02 4.59 0.25
CA ILE A 148 -24.24 3.48 -0.71
C ILE A 148 -25.04 2.35 -0.06
#